data_AF-F3FI30-F1
#
_entry.id   AF-F3FI30-F1
#
_cell.length_a   1.000
_cell.length_b   1.000
_cell.length_c   1.000
_cell.angle_alpha   90.00
_cell.angle_beta   90.00
_cell.angle_gamma   90.00
#
_symmetry.space_group_name_H-M   'P 1'
#
loop_
_entity.id
_entity.type
_entity.pdbx_description
1 polymer ?
#
loop_
_entity_poly.entity_id
_entity_poly.type
_entity_poly.pdbx_seq_one_letter_code
_entity_poly.pdbx_strand_id
1 'polypeptide(L)'
;MDSVLGKPVIRLGLITTLYFRNGHTVEMKRRVEACFLRFYEAFKTRLKWQLFKRMRRLSGSGFASTRRQIVESPPDEQFIWSIASATQAEVATYSLFVMNTSEGQADNDRSCLKMVLPWSYLTEPDGLKQYEEWIRYLSSELQAEHGFGGLACVLPCDGHQYLPREFRLAQDFSGLMVDPGPHIESLRLLDRIKGVSWYTVLGDAFVRQLGGSDKMRGEMSAHSEIVFHTYRNGLIIRAGEVPELGGRGLPPPQSYVTVNRMIKPIRLQDTGNLHPYLVPGIGFTDETTAQWYARFDEKPLPPVNAGQACPRSGNWFSSAQSGSRRHFDEGELMPAFAHIKSKKTQWFWAGMHS
;
A
#
# COMPACT_ATOMS: atom_id res chain seq x y z
N MET A 1 -4.11 -28.07 -17.98
CA MET A 1 -5.33 -28.41 -18.72
C MET A 1 -6.28 -27.23 -18.52
N ASP A 2 -6.02 -26.11 -19.21
CA ASP A 2 -6.55 -24.80 -18.79
C ASP A 2 -7.50 -24.19 -19.82
N SER A 3 -8.21 -25.00 -20.61
CA SER A 3 -9.13 -24.50 -21.65
C SER A 3 -10.62 -24.66 -21.34
N VAL A 4 -11.01 -25.15 -20.15
CA VAL A 4 -12.43 -25.31 -19.77
C VAL A 4 -12.94 -24.16 -18.88
N LEU A 5 -12.04 -23.43 -18.23
CA LEU A 5 -12.37 -22.26 -17.42
C LEU A 5 -12.05 -21.01 -18.24
N GLY A 6 -13.06 -20.19 -18.54
CA GLY A 6 -12.90 -18.98 -19.34
C GLY A 6 -11.72 -18.10 -18.91
N LYS A 7 -11.25 -17.26 -19.82
CA LYS A 7 -10.09 -16.40 -19.58
C LYS A 7 -10.36 -15.43 -18.41
N PRO A 8 -9.57 -15.47 -17.33
CA PRO A 8 -9.84 -14.63 -16.16
C PRO A 8 -9.59 -13.16 -16.48
N VAL A 9 -10.51 -12.31 -16.02
CA VAL A 9 -10.50 -10.85 -16.22
C VAL A 9 -9.96 -10.08 -15.01
N ILE A 10 -9.83 -10.74 -13.86
CA ILE A 10 -9.14 -10.25 -12.65
C ILE A 10 -8.44 -11.45 -12.02
N ARG A 11 -7.26 -11.24 -11.44
CA ARG A 11 -6.57 -12.24 -10.62
C ARG A 11 -6.09 -11.62 -9.31
N LEU A 12 -6.02 -12.44 -8.26
CA LEU A 12 -5.23 -12.08 -7.08
C LEU A 12 -3.76 -12.21 -7.44
N GLY A 13 -3.01 -11.12 -7.25
CA GLY A 13 -1.57 -11.09 -7.49
C GLY A 13 -0.82 -10.56 -6.29
N LEU A 14 0.47 -10.86 -6.28
CA LEU A 14 1.43 -10.30 -5.35
C LEU A 14 2.11 -9.12 -6.02
N ILE A 15 1.94 -7.92 -5.48
CA ILE A 15 2.44 -6.69 -6.09
C ILE A 15 3.53 -6.04 -5.25
N THR A 16 4.40 -5.28 -5.90
CA THR A 16 5.28 -4.30 -5.24
C THR A 16 5.18 -3.00 -6.03
N THR A 17 4.69 -1.93 -5.41
CA THR A 17 4.57 -0.61 -6.03
C THR A 17 5.44 0.37 -5.27
N LEU A 18 6.36 1.04 -5.97
CA LEU A 18 7.36 1.95 -5.41
C LEU A 18 7.30 3.30 -6.11
N TYR A 19 7.47 4.36 -5.33
CA TYR A 19 7.54 5.73 -5.80
C TYR A 19 8.93 6.31 -5.53
N PHE A 20 9.50 6.98 -6.53
CA PHE A 20 10.87 7.52 -6.47
C PHE A 20 11.01 8.82 -7.25
N ARG A 21 12.04 9.59 -6.91
CA ARG A 21 12.36 10.87 -7.57
C ARG A 21 13.27 10.70 -8.76
N ASN A 22 13.41 11.77 -9.53
CA ASN A 22 14.49 11.95 -10.49
C ASN A 22 14.54 10.89 -11.59
N GLY A 23 13.39 10.30 -11.94
CA GLY A 23 13.32 9.25 -12.98
C GLY A 23 13.76 9.71 -14.38
N HIS A 24 13.81 11.03 -14.62
CA HIS A 24 14.36 11.61 -15.84
C HIS A 24 15.90 11.57 -15.90
N THR A 25 16.59 11.45 -14.77
CA THR A 25 18.06 11.51 -14.73
C THR A 25 18.69 10.24 -15.31
N VAL A 26 19.85 10.38 -15.95
CA VAL A 26 20.59 9.24 -16.51
C VAL A 26 20.96 8.22 -15.43
N GLU A 27 21.31 8.67 -14.23
CA GLU A 27 21.60 7.77 -13.11
C GLU A 27 20.38 6.92 -12.76
N MET A 28 19.21 7.53 -12.57
CA MET A 28 18.00 6.79 -12.22
C MET A 28 17.53 5.89 -13.37
N LYS A 29 17.65 6.34 -14.62
CA LYS A 29 17.35 5.49 -15.80
C LYS A 29 18.20 4.22 -15.83
N ARG A 30 19.49 4.30 -15.46
CA ARG A 30 20.37 3.11 -15.33
C ARG A 30 19.94 2.18 -14.20
N ARG A 31 19.48 2.73 -13.07
CA ARG A 31 18.94 1.96 -11.93
C ARG A 31 17.65 1.23 -12.29
N VAL A 32 16.73 1.92 -12.98
CA VAL A 32 15.50 1.34 -13.53
C VAL A 32 15.85 0.23 -14.53
N GLU A 33 16.78 0.48 -15.44
CA GLU A 33 17.27 -0.51 -16.38
C GLU A 33 17.79 -1.77 -15.68
N ALA A 34 18.62 -1.62 -14.63
CA ALA A 34 19.13 -2.74 -13.84
C ALA A 34 18.01 -3.55 -13.17
N CYS A 35 16.95 -2.90 -12.68
CA CYS A 35 15.76 -3.59 -12.14
C CYS A 35 15.10 -4.47 -13.20
N PHE A 36 14.94 -3.95 -14.42
CA PHE A 36 14.38 -4.70 -15.54
C PHE A 36 15.29 -5.83 -15.99
N LEU A 37 16.60 -5.64 -16.03
CA LEU A 37 17.54 -6.71 -16.35
C LEU A 37 17.44 -7.86 -15.37
N ARG A 38 17.45 -7.57 -14.06
CA ARG A 38 17.33 -8.60 -13.03
C ARG A 38 16.01 -9.36 -13.14
N PHE A 39 14.90 -8.64 -13.34
CA PHE A 39 13.58 -9.26 -13.51
C PHE A 39 13.47 -10.10 -14.78
N TYR A 40 14.05 -9.62 -15.88
CA TYR A 40 14.13 -10.37 -17.13
C TYR A 40 14.91 -11.66 -16.94
N GLU A 41 16.11 -11.63 -16.35
CA GLU A 41 16.88 -12.86 -16.15
C GLU A 41 16.18 -13.88 -15.24
N ALA A 42 15.49 -13.41 -14.21
CA ALA A 42 14.73 -14.27 -13.30
C ALA A 42 13.50 -14.92 -13.97
N PHE A 43 12.80 -14.19 -14.85
CA PHE A 43 11.48 -14.59 -15.33
C PHE A 43 11.34 -14.68 -16.86
N LYS A 44 12.42 -14.60 -17.64
CA LYS A 44 12.38 -14.58 -19.13
C LYS A 44 11.57 -15.70 -19.77
N THR A 45 11.47 -16.87 -19.13
CA THR A 45 10.67 -18.01 -19.63
C THR A 45 9.16 -17.80 -19.46
N ARG A 46 8.75 -16.93 -18.54
CA ARG A 46 7.35 -16.56 -18.26
C ARG A 46 6.91 -15.31 -19.02
N LEU A 47 7.86 -14.45 -19.40
CA LEU A 47 7.61 -13.19 -20.08
C LEU A 47 7.45 -13.37 -21.59
N LYS A 48 6.46 -12.69 -22.17
CA LYS A 48 6.09 -12.85 -23.59
C LYS A 48 6.03 -11.54 -24.36
N TRP A 49 5.76 -10.43 -23.68
CA TRP A 49 5.46 -9.16 -24.32
C TRP A 49 6.24 -7.99 -23.69
N GLN A 50 6.44 -6.95 -24.48
CA GLN A 50 7.04 -5.70 -24.06
C GLN A 50 6.24 -4.50 -24.61
N LEU A 51 5.96 -3.53 -23.75
CA LEU A 51 5.42 -2.22 -24.08
C LEU A 51 6.48 -1.15 -23.80
N PHE A 52 6.72 -0.26 -24.77
CA PHE A 52 7.51 0.97 -24.55
C PHE A 52 6.89 2.10 -25.37
N LYS A 53 7.14 2.13 -26.68
CA LYS A 53 6.44 3.00 -27.65
C LYS A 53 5.25 2.31 -28.32
N ARG A 54 5.32 0.99 -28.43
CA ARG A 54 4.27 0.11 -28.95
C ARG A 54 4.40 -1.26 -28.31
N MET A 55 3.29 -2.00 -28.31
CA MET A 55 3.28 -3.38 -27.83
C MET A 55 3.93 -4.32 -28.85
N ARG A 56 4.80 -5.21 -28.39
CA ARG A 56 5.47 -6.20 -29.25
C ARG A 56 5.84 -7.46 -28.47
N ARG A 57 6.08 -8.56 -29.20
CA ARG A 57 6.61 -9.78 -28.60
C ARG A 57 8.01 -9.52 -28.03
N LEU A 58 8.25 -10.00 -26.82
CA LEU A 58 9.54 -9.86 -26.14
C LEU A 58 10.57 -10.78 -26.80
N SER A 59 11.71 -10.20 -27.20
CA SER A 59 12.89 -10.90 -27.70
C SER A 59 14.13 -10.34 -27.02
N GLY A 60 15.22 -11.12 -26.96
CA GLY A 60 16.46 -10.66 -26.33
C GLY A 60 17.04 -9.40 -26.99
N SER A 61 17.05 -9.33 -28.33
CA SER A 61 17.51 -8.15 -29.08
C SER A 61 16.58 -6.95 -28.90
N GLY A 62 15.26 -7.17 -28.88
CA GLY A 62 14.28 -6.13 -28.62
C GLY A 62 14.43 -5.54 -27.22
N PHE A 63 14.60 -6.40 -26.22
CA PHE A 63 14.82 -6.01 -24.83
C PHE A 63 16.12 -5.19 -24.69
N ALA A 64 17.24 -5.68 -25.21
CA ALA A 64 18.52 -4.98 -25.20
C ALA A 64 18.47 -3.62 -25.92
N SER A 65 17.73 -3.52 -27.02
CA SER A 65 17.51 -2.25 -27.73
C SER A 65 16.69 -1.26 -26.89
N THR A 66 15.66 -1.71 -26.19
CA THR A 66 14.85 -0.83 -25.33
C THR A 66 15.63 -0.37 -24.11
N ARG A 67 16.43 -1.24 -23.48
CA ARG A 67 17.31 -0.85 -22.36
C ARG A 67 18.20 0.34 -22.72
N ARG A 68 18.85 0.30 -23.89
CA ARG A 68 19.66 1.43 -24.40
C ARG A 68 18.84 2.69 -24.60
N GLN A 69 17.70 2.57 -25.30
CA GLN A 69 16.80 3.72 -25.55
C GLN A 69 16.28 4.37 -24.26
N ILE A 70 16.04 3.60 -23.19
CA ILE A 70 15.60 4.13 -21.90
C ILE A 70 16.71 4.95 -21.23
N VAL A 71 17.95 4.44 -21.25
CA VAL A 71 19.09 5.14 -20.64
C VAL A 71 19.47 6.40 -21.43
N GLU A 72 19.33 6.34 -22.76
CA GLU A 72 19.66 7.42 -23.69
C GLU A 72 18.52 8.42 -23.90
N SER A 73 17.33 8.19 -23.34
CA SER A 73 16.20 9.10 -23.56
C SER A 73 16.47 10.49 -22.95
N PRO A 74 15.96 11.58 -23.56
CA PRO A 74 16.08 12.93 -23.03
C PRO A 74 15.45 13.08 -21.62
N PRO A 75 15.91 14.04 -20.79
CA PRO A 75 15.36 14.27 -19.46
C PRO A 75 13.94 14.87 -19.49
N ASP A 76 13.56 15.57 -20.54
CA ASP A 76 12.23 16.14 -20.75
C ASP A 76 11.19 15.11 -21.24
N GLU A 77 11.62 13.92 -21.65
CA GLU A 77 10.73 12.84 -22.12
C GLU A 77 10.25 11.96 -20.96
N GLN A 78 8.93 11.84 -20.82
CA GLN A 78 8.30 10.75 -20.07
C GLN A 78 8.22 9.50 -20.94
N PHE A 79 8.50 8.36 -20.33
CA PHE A 79 8.30 7.04 -20.91
C PHE A 79 7.50 6.12 -20.00
N ILE A 80 6.83 5.17 -20.64
CA ILE A 80 6.27 3.98 -20.02
C ILE A 80 7.04 2.80 -20.57
N TRP A 81 7.52 1.91 -19.69
CA TRP A 81 8.13 0.65 -20.10
C TRP A 81 7.58 -0.50 -19.28
N SER A 82 7.21 -1.59 -19.95
CA SER A 82 6.76 -2.80 -19.30
C SER A 82 7.21 -4.07 -20.03
N ILE A 83 7.53 -5.11 -19.27
CA ILE A 83 7.67 -6.49 -19.74
C ILE A 83 6.68 -7.36 -18.98
N ALA A 84 5.93 -8.22 -19.68
CA ALA A 84 4.82 -8.95 -19.09
C ALA A 84 4.61 -10.34 -19.71
N SER A 85 3.94 -11.22 -18.96
CA SER A 85 3.53 -12.56 -19.41
C SER A 85 2.35 -12.54 -20.38
N ALA A 86 1.63 -11.43 -20.49
CA ALA A 86 0.40 -11.27 -21.26
C ALA A 86 0.33 -9.89 -21.94
N THR A 87 -0.63 -9.68 -22.84
CA THR A 87 -0.84 -8.36 -23.47
C THR A 87 -1.61 -7.39 -22.56
N GLN A 88 -1.80 -6.14 -23.00
CA GLN A 88 -2.58 -5.14 -22.25
C GLN A 88 -4.05 -5.55 -22.06
N ALA A 89 -4.60 -6.38 -22.96
CA ALA A 89 -5.97 -6.88 -22.94
C ALA A 89 -6.17 -8.11 -22.03
N GLU A 90 -5.12 -8.54 -21.32
CA GLU A 90 -5.11 -9.77 -20.53
C GLU A 90 -4.53 -9.50 -19.13
N VAL A 91 -4.97 -10.27 -18.14
CA VAL A 91 -4.37 -10.21 -16.81
C VAL A 91 -3.00 -10.89 -16.85
N ALA A 92 -1.93 -10.10 -16.74
CA ALA A 92 -0.58 -10.61 -16.59
C ALA A 92 -0.39 -11.29 -15.22
N THR A 93 0.35 -12.40 -15.19
CA THR A 93 0.75 -13.08 -13.95
C THR A 93 2.15 -12.72 -13.51
N TYR A 94 3.01 -12.35 -14.47
CA TYR A 94 4.32 -11.75 -14.22
C TYR A 94 4.42 -10.45 -15.00
N SER A 95 4.74 -9.35 -14.34
CA SER A 95 5.09 -8.12 -15.02
C SER A 95 6.00 -7.23 -14.20
N LEU A 96 6.78 -6.42 -14.90
CA LEU A 96 7.43 -5.24 -14.36
C LEU A 96 7.04 -4.05 -15.23
N PHE A 97 6.62 -2.97 -14.59
CA PHE A 97 6.16 -1.73 -15.21
C PHE A 97 6.90 -0.56 -14.57
N VAL A 98 7.25 0.44 -15.37
CA VAL A 98 7.72 1.73 -14.88
C VAL A 98 7.11 2.86 -15.71
N MET A 99 6.82 3.96 -15.02
CA MET A 99 6.58 5.26 -15.63
C MET A 99 7.48 6.28 -14.91
N ASN A 100 8.33 7.00 -15.65
CA ASN A 100 9.12 8.07 -15.06
C ASN A 100 8.35 9.41 -15.08
N THR A 101 8.86 10.35 -14.30
CA THR A 101 8.56 11.77 -14.47
C THR A 101 9.61 12.39 -15.39
N SER A 102 9.20 13.34 -16.23
CA SER A 102 10.14 14.22 -16.92
C SER A 102 10.77 15.22 -15.94
N GLU A 103 11.82 15.92 -16.35
CA GLU A 103 12.46 16.97 -15.57
C GLU A 103 11.46 18.06 -15.13
N GLY A 104 10.64 18.55 -16.07
CA GLY A 104 9.63 19.58 -15.80
C GLY A 104 8.50 19.14 -14.85
N GLN A 105 8.34 17.85 -14.60
CA GLN A 105 7.33 17.29 -13.68
C GLN A 105 7.92 16.79 -12.36
N ALA A 106 9.24 16.79 -12.21
CA ALA A 106 9.93 16.06 -11.14
C ALA A 106 9.60 16.54 -9.72
N ASP A 107 9.28 17.83 -9.56
CA ASP A 107 8.91 18.40 -8.26
C ASP A 107 7.48 18.04 -7.85
N ASN A 108 6.57 18.00 -8.83
CA ASN A 108 5.13 17.87 -8.63
C ASN A 108 4.60 16.44 -8.81
N ASP A 109 5.45 15.51 -9.22
CA ASP A 109 5.07 14.12 -9.45
C ASP A 109 6.20 13.15 -9.03
N ARG A 110 5.88 11.87 -8.93
CA ARG A 110 6.85 10.80 -8.67
C ARG A 110 6.83 9.77 -9.78
N SER A 111 8.03 9.31 -10.12
CA SER A 111 8.17 8.13 -10.95
C SER A 111 7.67 6.93 -10.16
N CYS A 112 7.06 5.96 -10.85
CA CYS A 112 6.53 4.76 -10.21
C CYS A 112 7.00 3.50 -10.91
N LEU A 113 7.30 2.47 -10.12
CA LEU A 113 7.59 1.12 -10.60
C LEU A 113 6.62 0.14 -9.93
N LYS A 114 6.05 -0.76 -10.72
CA LYS A 114 5.16 -1.82 -10.25
C LYS A 114 5.63 -3.18 -10.74
N MET A 115 5.87 -4.08 -9.80
CA MET A 115 6.11 -5.50 -10.06
C MET A 115 4.83 -6.28 -9.73
N VAL A 116 4.54 -7.29 -10.54
CA VAL A 116 3.48 -8.27 -10.32
C VAL A 116 4.05 -9.67 -10.43
N LEU A 117 3.78 -10.50 -9.43
CA LEU A 117 4.04 -11.93 -9.37
C LEU A 117 2.73 -12.68 -9.09
N PRO A 118 2.60 -13.98 -9.45
CA PRO A 118 1.42 -14.74 -9.07
C PRO A 118 1.40 -14.96 -7.56
N TRP A 119 0.22 -14.96 -6.94
CA TRP A 119 0.11 -15.23 -5.49
C TRP A 119 0.74 -16.59 -5.10
N SER A 120 0.68 -17.58 -6.01
CA SER A 120 1.26 -18.91 -5.82
C SER A 120 2.78 -18.88 -5.65
N TYR A 121 3.45 -17.77 -6.02
CA TYR A 121 4.88 -17.57 -5.78
C TYR A 121 5.24 -17.73 -4.29
N LEU A 122 4.33 -17.34 -3.39
CA LEU A 122 4.55 -17.49 -1.94
C LEU A 122 4.46 -18.94 -1.45
N THR A 123 3.90 -19.83 -2.26
CA THR A 123 3.78 -21.27 -1.95
C THR A 123 4.98 -22.09 -2.44
N GLU A 124 5.86 -21.48 -3.24
CA GLU A 124 7.11 -22.11 -3.66
C GLU A 124 8.11 -22.20 -2.50
N PRO A 125 9.06 -23.15 -2.52
CA PRO A 125 10.16 -23.17 -1.56
C PRO A 125 10.87 -21.81 -1.51
N ASP A 126 11.06 -21.26 -0.31
CA ASP A 126 11.61 -19.92 -0.07
C ASP A 126 10.80 -18.75 -0.68
N GLY A 127 9.57 -18.95 -1.16
CA GLY A 127 8.79 -17.93 -1.86
C GLY A 127 8.59 -16.63 -1.06
N LEU A 128 8.33 -16.74 0.25
CA LEU A 128 8.25 -15.58 1.16
C LEU A 128 9.58 -14.80 1.20
N LYS A 129 10.70 -15.51 1.37
CA LYS A 129 12.04 -14.93 1.43
C LYS A 129 12.43 -14.29 0.08
N GLN A 130 12.15 -14.95 -1.03
CA GLN A 130 12.47 -14.44 -2.36
C GLN A 130 11.66 -13.17 -2.67
N TYR A 131 10.39 -13.11 -2.26
CA TYR A 131 9.60 -11.89 -2.40
C TYR A 131 10.16 -10.74 -1.54
N GLU A 132 10.56 -11.02 -0.29
CA GLU A 132 11.23 -10.04 0.57
C GLU A 132 12.53 -9.52 -0.07
N GLU A 133 13.34 -10.40 -0.65
CA GLU A 133 14.56 -10.02 -1.38
C GLU A 133 14.24 -9.14 -2.58
N TRP A 134 13.16 -9.41 -3.32
CA TRP A 134 12.71 -8.58 -4.43
C TRP A 134 12.33 -7.17 -4.00
N ILE A 135 11.44 -7.02 -3.02
CA ILE A 135 11.02 -5.69 -2.57
C ILE A 135 12.20 -4.91 -2.00
N ARG A 136 13.07 -5.55 -1.21
CA ARG A 136 14.29 -4.91 -0.67
C ARG A 136 15.25 -4.48 -1.77
N TYR A 137 15.46 -5.32 -2.79
CA TYR A 137 16.32 -4.97 -3.93
C TYR A 137 15.75 -3.78 -4.70
N LEU A 138 14.48 -3.84 -5.10
CA LEU A 138 13.84 -2.78 -5.88
C LEU A 138 13.81 -1.46 -5.11
N SER A 139 13.48 -1.48 -3.81
CA SER A 139 13.52 -0.28 -2.96
C SER A 139 14.93 0.31 -2.84
N SER A 140 15.96 -0.54 -2.74
CA SER A 140 17.36 -0.09 -2.68
C SER A 140 17.86 0.49 -3.99
N GLU A 141 17.56 -0.18 -5.10
CA GLU A 141 18.09 0.19 -6.41
C GLU A 141 17.49 1.52 -6.88
N LEU A 142 16.17 1.67 -6.72
CA LEU A 142 15.43 2.89 -7.06
C LEU A 142 15.57 4.00 -6.02
N GLN A 143 16.16 3.70 -4.86
CA GLN A 143 16.15 4.59 -3.69
C GLN A 143 14.73 5.09 -3.39
N ALA A 144 13.76 4.17 -3.36
CA ALA A 144 12.35 4.49 -3.23
C ALA A 144 12.10 5.44 -2.05
N GLU A 145 11.26 6.46 -2.25
CA GLU A 145 10.82 7.36 -1.17
C GLU A 145 9.73 6.72 -0.34
N HIS A 146 8.87 5.93 -0.97
CA HIS A 146 7.86 5.12 -0.29
C HIS A 146 7.28 4.09 -1.26
N GLY A 147 6.43 3.22 -0.72
CA GLY A 147 5.72 2.23 -1.50
C GLY A 147 5.13 1.13 -0.63
N PHE A 148 4.66 0.08 -1.26
CA PHE A 148 4.02 -1.03 -0.58
C PHE A 148 4.15 -2.33 -1.37
N GLY A 149 4.09 -3.43 -0.64
CA GLY A 149 4.05 -4.78 -1.17
C GLY A 149 2.95 -5.60 -0.51
N GLY A 150 2.30 -6.49 -1.27
CA GLY A 150 1.22 -7.32 -0.73
C GLY A 150 0.26 -7.81 -1.80
N LEU A 151 -0.94 -8.18 -1.37
CA LEU A 151 -1.97 -8.73 -2.24
C LEU A 151 -2.83 -7.62 -2.85
N ALA A 152 -3.05 -7.69 -4.16
CA ALA A 152 -3.91 -6.76 -4.89
C ALA A 152 -4.69 -7.47 -6.00
N CYS A 153 -5.75 -6.84 -6.47
CA CYS A 153 -6.34 -7.22 -7.75
C CYS A 153 -5.38 -6.83 -8.88
N VAL A 154 -5.07 -7.78 -9.75
CA VAL A 154 -4.39 -7.53 -11.01
C VAL A 154 -5.44 -7.54 -12.10
N LEU A 155 -5.55 -6.41 -12.79
CA LEU A 155 -6.48 -6.19 -13.89
C LEU A 155 -5.70 -6.05 -15.21
N PRO A 156 -6.34 -6.27 -16.38
CA PRO A 156 -5.79 -5.86 -17.66
C PRO A 156 -5.54 -4.35 -17.66
N CYS A 157 -4.54 -3.91 -18.42
CA CYS A 157 -4.19 -2.48 -18.51
C CYS A 157 -5.34 -1.65 -19.10
N ASP A 158 -6.11 -2.21 -20.04
CA ASP A 158 -7.32 -1.62 -20.62
C ASP A 158 -8.60 -2.03 -19.87
N GLY A 159 -8.46 -2.70 -18.73
CA GLY A 159 -9.52 -3.36 -17.99
C GLY A 159 -10.36 -2.44 -17.08
N HIS A 160 -10.48 -1.14 -17.40
CA HIS A 160 -11.17 -0.17 -16.54
C HIS A 160 -12.63 -0.58 -16.21
N GLN A 161 -13.30 -1.28 -17.13
CA GLN A 161 -14.63 -1.86 -16.92
C GLN A 161 -14.72 -2.86 -15.74
N TYR A 162 -13.59 -3.34 -15.25
CA TYR A 162 -13.50 -4.31 -14.15
C TYR A 162 -13.21 -3.67 -12.79
N LEU A 163 -12.92 -2.36 -12.73
CA LEU A 163 -12.71 -1.62 -11.48
C LEU A 163 -13.90 -1.72 -10.49
N PRO A 164 -15.18 -1.74 -10.91
CA PRO A 164 -16.30 -2.06 -10.02
C PRO A 164 -16.18 -3.39 -9.25
N ARG A 165 -15.46 -4.38 -9.81
CA ARG A 165 -15.21 -5.65 -9.13
C ARG A 165 -14.06 -5.54 -8.13
N GLU A 166 -12.99 -4.80 -8.45
CA GLU A 166 -11.93 -4.49 -7.47
C GLU A 166 -12.52 -3.75 -6.27
N PHE A 167 -13.40 -2.77 -6.50
CA PHE A 167 -14.08 -2.04 -5.43
C PHE A 167 -14.82 -2.99 -4.48
N ARG A 168 -15.68 -3.88 -5.01
CA ARG A 168 -16.41 -4.85 -4.18
C ARG A 168 -15.48 -5.77 -3.40
N LEU A 169 -14.42 -6.26 -4.04
CA LEU A 169 -13.43 -7.11 -3.37
C LEU A 169 -12.70 -6.36 -2.25
N ALA A 170 -12.36 -5.08 -2.45
CA ALA A 170 -11.71 -4.26 -1.44
C ALA A 170 -12.63 -3.93 -0.24
N GLN A 171 -13.95 -3.94 -0.43
CA GLN A 171 -14.91 -3.83 0.68
C GLN A 171 -15.00 -5.11 1.51
N ASP A 172 -14.90 -6.28 0.86
CA ASP A 172 -14.98 -7.57 1.53
C ASP A 172 -13.64 -7.99 2.17
N PHE A 173 -12.50 -7.54 1.63
CA PHE A 173 -11.15 -7.95 2.05
C PHE A 173 -10.29 -6.73 2.39
N SER A 174 -10.24 -6.36 3.68
CA SER A 174 -9.53 -5.16 4.15
C SER A 174 -8.02 -5.18 3.89
N GLY A 175 -7.42 -6.37 3.80
CA GLY A 175 -6.01 -6.55 3.47
C GLY A 175 -5.68 -6.39 1.98
N LEU A 176 -6.69 -6.29 1.12
CA LEU A 176 -6.51 -6.11 -0.32
C LEU A 176 -6.08 -4.66 -0.64
N MET A 177 -4.91 -4.52 -1.25
CA MET A 177 -4.43 -3.23 -1.73
C MET A 177 -5.17 -2.85 -3.02
N VAL A 178 -5.69 -1.63 -3.07
CA VAL A 178 -6.31 -1.05 -4.27
C VAL A 178 -5.23 -0.29 -5.02
N ASP A 179 -4.78 -0.83 -6.14
CA ASP A 179 -3.73 -0.25 -6.97
C ASP A 179 -4.01 -0.56 -8.46
N PRO A 180 -5.07 0.00 -9.04
CA PRO A 180 -5.44 -0.26 -10.43
C PRO A 180 -4.41 0.32 -11.42
N GLY A 181 -3.65 1.33 -10.98
CA GLY A 181 -2.58 1.94 -11.76
C GLY A 181 -1.71 2.82 -10.85
N PRO A 182 -0.41 2.52 -10.70
CA PRO A 182 0.43 3.22 -9.72
C PRO A 182 0.61 4.72 -10.02
N HIS A 183 0.49 5.12 -11.30
CA HIS A 183 0.60 6.50 -11.76
C HIS A 183 -0.64 7.35 -11.48
N ILE A 184 -1.78 6.74 -11.17
CA ILE A 184 -3.03 7.49 -10.91
C ILE A 184 -2.91 8.32 -9.63
N GLU A 185 -2.11 7.84 -8.67
CA GLU A 185 -1.99 8.45 -7.34
C GLU A 185 -0.63 9.11 -7.10
N SER A 186 0.32 9.04 -8.03
CA SER A 186 1.68 9.55 -7.83
C SER A 186 1.69 11.05 -7.47
N LEU A 187 0.81 11.84 -8.09
CA LEU A 187 0.62 13.27 -7.82
C LEU A 187 0.09 13.57 -6.40
N ARG A 188 -0.56 12.61 -5.75
CA ARG A 188 -1.15 12.76 -4.40
C ARG A 188 -0.26 12.15 -3.31
N LEU A 189 0.83 11.52 -3.69
CA LEU A 189 1.76 10.81 -2.81
C LEU A 189 3.15 11.47 -2.81
N LEU A 190 3.20 12.80 -2.88
CA LEU A 190 4.46 13.57 -2.91
C LEU A 190 5.11 13.66 -1.53
N ASP A 191 4.29 13.93 -0.52
CA ASP A 191 4.67 14.17 0.87
C ASP A 191 3.87 13.29 1.85
N ARG A 192 3.13 12.31 1.33
CA ARG A 192 2.33 11.33 2.07
C ARG A 192 2.51 9.95 1.44
N ILE A 193 2.25 8.92 2.24
CA ILE A 193 2.23 7.53 1.79
C ILE A 193 0.80 7.03 1.66
N LYS A 194 0.57 6.04 0.78
CA LYS A 194 -0.77 5.46 0.58
C LYS A 194 -1.29 4.76 1.84
N GLY A 195 -0.41 4.10 2.59
CA GLY A 195 -0.76 3.46 3.86
C GLY A 195 -0.17 2.06 4.01
N VAL A 196 -0.76 1.28 4.90
CA VAL A 196 -0.25 -0.04 5.27
C VAL A 196 -0.63 -1.11 4.24
N SER A 197 0.30 -2.04 4.05
CA SER A 197 0.14 -3.30 3.34
C SER A 197 0.96 -4.37 4.08
N TRP A 198 1.06 -5.59 3.53
CA TRP A 198 1.97 -6.60 4.06
C TRP A 198 3.40 -6.09 4.21
N TYR A 199 3.91 -5.38 3.21
CA TYR A 199 5.13 -4.58 3.30
C TYR A 199 4.81 -3.10 3.08
N THR A 200 5.34 -2.23 3.93
CA THR A 200 5.28 -0.77 3.77
C THR A 200 6.71 -0.23 3.69
N VAL A 201 7.03 0.40 2.57
CA VAL A 201 8.35 0.98 2.29
C VAL A 201 8.33 2.45 2.66
N LEU A 202 9.26 2.88 3.50
CA LEU A 202 9.40 4.25 3.99
C LEU A 202 10.82 4.74 3.76
N GLY A 203 10.95 5.79 2.97
CA GLY A 203 12.21 6.50 2.79
C GLY A 203 12.60 7.28 4.05
N ASP A 204 13.87 7.66 4.15
CA ASP A 204 14.43 8.33 5.33
C ASP A 204 13.66 9.60 5.75
N ALA A 205 13.10 10.34 4.79
CA ALA A 205 12.28 11.52 5.08
C ALA A 205 11.04 11.18 5.92
N PHE A 206 10.34 10.08 5.57
CA PHE A 206 9.18 9.61 6.32
C PHE A 206 9.57 8.96 7.65
N VAL A 207 10.67 8.20 7.67
CA VAL A 207 11.21 7.62 8.92
C VAL A 207 11.54 8.74 9.92
N ARG A 208 12.14 9.85 9.48
CA ARG A 208 12.38 11.02 10.34
C ARG A 208 11.10 11.66 10.87
N GLN A 209 10.06 11.80 10.04
CA GLN A 209 8.76 12.33 10.49
C GLN A 209 8.10 11.45 11.57
N LEU A 210 8.36 10.15 11.55
CA LEU A 210 7.91 9.21 12.58
C LEU A 210 8.83 9.16 13.83
N GLY A 211 9.87 9.98 13.88
CA GLY A 211 10.79 10.08 15.02
C GLY A 211 12.00 9.14 14.95
N GLY A 212 12.29 8.56 13.79
CA GLY A 212 13.50 7.77 13.54
C GLY A 212 13.33 6.26 13.72
N SER A 213 14.25 5.49 13.12
CA SER A 213 14.21 4.02 13.11
C SER A 213 14.20 3.42 14.51
N ASP A 214 15.02 3.93 15.44
CA ASP A 214 15.13 3.34 16.79
C ASP A 214 13.83 3.49 17.57
N LYS A 215 13.18 4.64 17.48
CA LYS A 215 11.86 4.88 18.10
C LYS A 215 10.82 3.93 17.52
N MET A 216 10.74 3.84 16.19
CA MET A 216 9.78 2.96 15.51
C MET A 216 9.98 1.48 15.91
N ARG A 217 11.22 1.01 15.97
CA ARG A 217 11.55 -0.35 16.40
C ARG A 217 11.22 -0.57 17.88
N GLY A 218 11.46 0.42 18.73
CA GLY A 218 11.12 0.38 20.15
C GLY A 218 9.61 0.26 20.38
N GLU A 219 8.80 1.09 19.70
CA GLU A 219 7.34 1.06 19.78
C GLU A 219 6.74 -0.28 19.34
N MET A 220 7.41 -0.98 18.43
CA MET A 220 6.95 -2.27 17.89
C MET A 220 7.63 -3.48 18.53
N SER A 221 8.48 -3.29 19.56
CA SER A 221 9.26 -4.38 20.17
C SER A 221 8.40 -5.49 20.81
N ALA A 222 7.16 -5.17 21.20
CA ALA A 222 6.19 -6.12 21.72
C ALA A 222 5.47 -6.95 20.63
N HIS A 223 5.67 -6.63 19.35
CA HIS A 223 5.00 -7.24 18.20
C HIS A 223 6.01 -8.02 17.34
N SER A 224 6.32 -9.25 17.74
CA SER A 224 7.36 -10.08 17.09
C SER A 224 7.07 -10.39 15.62
N GLU A 225 5.80 -10.35 15.22
CA GLU A 225 5.36 -10.55 13.84
C GLU A 225 5.64 -9.33 12.93
N ILE A 226 5.94 -8.17 13.51
CA ILE A 226 6.30 -6.95 12.78
C ILE A 226 7.82 -6.88 12.65
N VAL A 227 8.31 -7.04 11.42
CA VAL A 227 9.75 -7.09 11.13
C VAL A 227 10.17 -5.86 10.34
N PHE A 228 11.34 -5.34 10.65
CA PHE A 228 11.88 -4.14 10.03
C PHE A 228 13.17 -4.42 9.27
N HIS A 229 13.17 -4.15 7.96
CA HIS A 229 14.32 -4.31 7.09
C HIS A 229 14.89 -2.95 6.67
N THR A 230 16.18 -2.75 6.86
CA THR A 230 16.85 -1.55 6.33
C THR A 230 17.16 -1.73 4.85
N TYR A 231 17.05 -0.64 4.09
CA TYR A 231 17.52 -0.53 2.70
C TYR A 231 18.28 0.78 2.51
N ARG A 232 18.91 0.97 1.33
CA ARG A 232 19.84 2.09 1.09
C ARG A 232 19.29 3.48 1.43
N ASN A 233 17.98 3.70 1.31
CA ASN A 233 17.33 5.01 1.49
C ASN A 233 16.19 4.97 2.53
N GLY A 234 16.18 4.01 3.45
CA GLY A 234 15.15 3.95 4.49
C GLY A 234 14.89 2.58 5.11
N LEU A 235 13.63 2.39 5.48
CA LEU A 235 13.13 1.25 6.23
C LEU A 235 11.92 0.61 5.53
N ILE A 236 11.84 -0.72 5.59
CA ILE A 236 10.68 -1.48 5.16
C ILE A 236 10.09 -2.17 6.39
N ILE A 237 8.79 -2.01 6.59
CA ILE A 237 8.03 -2.66 7.66
C ILE A 237 7.29 -3.84 7.04
N ARG A 238 7.50 -5.04 7.55
CA ARG A 238 6.73 -6.24 7.23
C ARG A 238 5.72 -6.49 8.34
N ALA A 239 4.44 -6.46 8.03
CA ALA A 239 3.35 -6.65 8.98
C ALA A 239 2.83 -8.09 8.92
N GLY A 240 3.31 -8.96 9.80
CA GLY A 240 2.96 -10.38 9.80
C GLY A 240 3.90 -11.25 8.94
N GLU A 241 3.87 -12.56 9.19
CA GLU A 241 4.73 -13.52 8.50
C GLU A 241 4.30 -13.79 7.05
N VAL A 242 3.00 -13.70 6.78
CA VAL A 242 2.37 -13.91 5.47
C VAL A 242 1.37 -12.78 5.20
N PRO A 243 1.08 -12.44 3.93
CA PRO A 243 0.09 -11.42 3.63
C PRO A 243 -1.31 -11.92 3.98
N GLU A 244 -2.04 -11.12 4.76
CA GLU A 244 -3.42 -11.41 5.14
C GLU A 244 -4.40 -10.57 4.30
N LEU A 245 -5.49 -11.20 3.83
CA LEU A 245 -6.60 -10.51 3.14
C LEU A 245 -7.67 -9.98 4.10
N GLY A 246 -7.77 -10.54 5.30
CA GLY A 246 -8.96 -10.41 6.14
C GLY A 246 -10.17 -11.09 5.49
N GLY A 247 -11.38 -10.68 5.89
CA GLY A 247 -12.61 -11.18 5.27
C GLY A 247 -13.85 -10.42 5.73
N ARG A 248 -14.94 -10.60 4.99
CA ARG A 248 -16.18 -9.88 5.23
C ARG A 248 -16.72 -10.19 6.63
N GLY A 249 -16.94 -9.14 7.42
CA GLY A 249 -17.45 -9.25 8.79
C GLY A 249 -16.40 -9.73 9.82
N LEU A 250 -15.17 -10.01 9.40
CA LEU A 250 -14.06 -10.31 10.29
C LEU A 250 -13.34 -9.02 10.69
N PRO A 251 -12.72 -8.98 11.88
CA PRO A 251 -11.83 -7.87 12.23
C PRO A 251 -10.67 -7.77 11.21
N PRO A 252 -10.15 -6.56 10.96
CA PRO A 252 -8.96 -6.40 10.12
C PRO A 252 -7.73 -7.10 10.72
N PRO A 253 -6.75 -7.51 9.89
CA PRO A 253 -5.49 -8.09 10.38
C PRO A 253 -4.82 -7.19 11.42
N GLN A 254 -4.51 -7.76 12.59
CA GLN A 254 -4.04 -6.98 13.75
C GLN A 254 -2.65 -6.37 13.49
N SER A 255 -1.80 -7.07 12.74
CA SER A 255 -0.49 -6.57 12.30
C SER A 255 -0.65 -5.30 11.46
N TYR A 256 -1.65 -5.24 10.57
CA TYR A 256 -1.92 -4.09 9.72
C TYR A 256 -2.50 -2.92 10.53
N VAL A 257 -3.40 -3.19 11.49
CA VAL A 257 -3.92 -2.17 12.41
C VAL A 257 -2.79 -1.54 13.24
N THR A 258 -1.88 -2.37 13.74
CA THR A 258 -0.76 -1.93 14.58
C THR A 258 0.21 -1.05 13.78
N VAL A 259 0.62 -1.48 12.59
CA VAL A 259 1.46 -0.68 11.69
C VAL A 259 0.74 0.59 11.22
N ASN A 260 -0.56 0.52 10.91
CA ASN A 260 -1.36 1.68 10.54
C ASN A 260 -1.33 2.76 11.63
N ARG A 261 -1.46 2.38 12.91
CA ARG A 261 -1.39 3.33 14.03
C ARG A 261 -0.07 4.12 14.02
N MET A 262 1.05 3.43 13.81
CA MET A 262 2.39 4.03 13.77
C MET A 262 2.54 4.98 12.57
N ILE A 263 2.12 4.58 11.36
CA ILE A 263 2.33 5.37 10.14
C ILE A 263 1.24 6.42 9.89
N LYS A 264 0.17 6.45 10.69
CA LYS A 264 -0.97 7.36 10.53
C LYS A 264 -0.58 8.84 10.33
N PRO A 265 0.43 9.41 11.02
CA PRO A 265 0.81 10.82 10.85
C PRO A 265 1.26 11.18 9.42
N ILE A 266 1.81 10.21 8.68
CA ILE A 266 2.33 10.41 7.32
C ILE A 266 1.45 9.78 6.24
N ARG A 267 0.40 9.05 6.64
CA ARG A 267 -0.53 8.38 5.75
C ARG A 267 -1.48 9.40 5.13
N LEU A 268 -1.72 9.25 3.83
CA LEU A 268 -2.73 10.01 3.13
C LEU A 268 -4.13 9.65 3.67
N GLN A 269 -4.97 10.67 3.86
CA GLN A 269 -6.29 10.48 4.44
C GLN A 269 -7.36 10.27 3.37
N ASP A 270 -7.22 10.96 2.24
CA ASP A 270 -8.07 10.81 1.08
C ASP A 270 -7.36 11.34 -0.17
N THR A 271 -7.73 10.79 -1.32
CA THR A 271 -7.35 11.26 -2.64
C THR A 271 -8.53 11.89 -3.39
N GLY A 272 -9.74 11.89 -2.86
CA GLY A 272 -10.96 11.95 -3.67
C GLY A 272 -11.27 10.53 -4.14
N ASN A 273 -11.30 10.26 -5.45
CA ASN A 273 -11.68 8.94 -5.94
C ASN A 273 -10.48 8.04 -6.32
N LEU A 274 -10.40 6.82 -5.77
CA LEU A 274 -9.43 5.76 -6.17
C LEU A 274 -9.67 5.21 -7.59
N HIS A 275 -10.89 5.34 -8.12
CA HIS A 275 -11.30 4.95 -9.47
C HIS A 275 -11.81 6.16 -10.28
N PRO A 276 -10.97 7.18 -10.53
CA PRO A 276 -11.43 8.48 -11.03
C PRO A 276 -12.00 8.45 -12.46
N TYR A 277 -11.78 7.38 -13.22
CA TYR A 277 -12.23 7.24 -14.62
C TYR A 277 -13.63 6.62 -14.76
N LEU A 278 -14.23 6.16 -13.66
CA LEU A 278 -15.54 5.52 -13.71
C LEU A 278 -16.67 6.54 -13.66
N VAL A 279 -17.81 6.15 -14.22
CA VAL A 279 -19.08 6.84 -13.95
C VAL A 279 -19.30 6.88 -12.43
N PRO A 280 -19.76 8.00 -11.85
CA PRO A 280 -20.02 8.06 -10.41
C PRO A 280 -20.96 6.93 -9.93
N GLY A 281 -20.60 6.29 -8.82
CA GLY A 281 -21.44 5.29 -8.15
C GLY A 281 -21.24 3.82 -8.55
N ILE A 282 -20.40 3.51 -9.55
CA ILE A 282 -20.10 2.10 -9.94
C ILE A 282 -18.80 1.53 -9.36
N GLY A 283 -17.93 2.38 -8.80
CA GLY A 283 -16.71 1.96 -8.09
C GLY A 283 -16.52 2.79 -6.84
N PHE A 284 -15.27 3.11 -6.52
CA PHE A 284 -14.99 4.06 -5.45
C PHE A 284 -15.66 5.43 -5.72
N THR A 285 -16.04 6.07 -4.63
CA THR A 285 -16.46 7.48 -4.49
C THR A 285 -15.46 8.15 -3.55
N ASP A 286 -15.57 9.46 -3.35
CA ASP A 286 -14.72 10.17 -2.40
C ASP A 286 -14.94 9.64 -0.97
N GLU A 287 -16.20 9.41 -0.57
CA GLU A 287 -16.52 8.89 0.77
C GLU A 287 -16.01 7.46 0.98
N THR A 288 -16.19 6.59 -0.01
CA THR A 288 -15.74 5.19 0.11
C THR A 288 -14.24 5.06 -0.04
N THR A 289 -13.57 6.00 -0.70
CA THR A 289 -12.12 6.12 -0.72
C THR A 289 -11.60 6.52 0.65
N ALA A 290 -12.14 7.56 1.28
CA ALA A 290 -11.78 7.95 2.64
C ALA A 290 -12.00 6.80 3.64
N GLN A 291 -13.10 6.04 3.49
CA GLN A 291 -13.34 4.83 4.28
C GLN A 291 -12.28 3.75 4.04
N TRP A 292 -11.85 3.55 2.79
CA TRP A 292 -10.79 2.59 2.47
C TRP A 292 -9.46 3.00 3.12
N TYR A 293 -9.08 4.28 3.06
CA TYR A 293 -7.90 4.77 3.76
C TYR A 293 -8.02 4.57 5.28
N ALA A 294 -9.18 4.84 5.87
CA ALA A 294 -9.44 4.69 7.30
C ALA A 294 -9.74 3.25 7.77
N ARG A 295 -9.69 2.23 6.89
CA ARG A 295 -10.14 0.86 7.20
C ARG A 295 -9.42 0.17 8.37
N PHE A 296 -8.23 0.64 8.70
CA PHE A 296 -7.42 0.15 9.82
C PHE A 296 -7.35 1.11 11.01
N ASP A 297 -8.09 2.22 10.95
CA ASP A 297 -8.18 3.14 12.07
C ASP A 297 -9.02 2.52 13.18
N GLU A 298 -8.61 2.75 14.43
CA GLU A 298 -9.47 2.45 15.57
C GLU A 298 -10.75 3.26 15.44
N LYS A 299 -11.89 2.56 15.43
CA LYS A 299 -13.18 3.22 15.49
C LYS A 299 -13.28 3.97 16.82
N PRO A 300 -13.74 5.23 16.83
CA PRO A 300 -13.98 5.94 18.07
C PRO A 300 -14.91 5.10 18.95
N LEU A 301 -14.53 4.91 20.22
CA LEU A 301 -15.43 4.27 21.17
C LEU A 301 -16.66 5.17 21.35
N PRO A 302 -17.87 4.60 21.28
CA PRO A 302 -19.07 5.37 21.57
C PRO A 302 -19.00 5.90 23.01
N PRO A 303 -19.61 7.06 23.30
CA PRO A 303 -19.69 7.55 24.66
C PRO A 303 -20.42 6.54 25.56
N VAL A 304 -19.88 6.32 26.76
CA VAL A 304 -20.44 5.39 27.75
C VAL A 304 -21.26 6.19 28.74
N ASN A 305 -22.53 5.81 28.97
CA ASN A 305 -23.35 6.52 29.95
C ASN A 305 -22.93 6.11 31.37
N ALA A 306 -23.09 7.04 32.32
CA ALA A 306 -22.92 6.70 33.72
C ALA A 306 -23.84 5.53 34.16
N GLY A 307 -23.30 4.63 34.97
CA GLY A 307 -23.91 3.38 35.39
C GLY A 307 -23.66 2.21 34.45
N GLN A 308 -23.01 2.41 33.30
CA GLN A 308 -22.58 1.32 32.40
C GLN A 308 -21.12 0.96 32.68
N ALA A 309 -20.78 -0.31 32.42
CA ALA A 309 -19.43 -0.82 32.54
C ALA A 309 -18.51 -0.23 31.45
N CYS A 310 -17.27 0.06 31.84
CA CYS A 310 -16.22 0.52 30.96
C CYS A 310 -15.91 -0.57 29.91
N PRO A 311 -16.01 -0.28 28.61
CA PRO A 311 -15.80 -1.29 27.57
C PRO A 311 -14.33 -1.59 27.32
N ARG A 312 -13.40 -0.77 27.85
CA ARG A 312 -11.96 -0.91 27.64
C ARG A 312 -11.18 -0.11 28.69
N SER A 313 -10.18 -0.73 29.31
CA SER A 313 -9.29 -0.05 30.26
C SER A 313 -8.56 1.14 29.60
N GLY A 314 -8.47 2.26 30.30
CA GLY A 314 -7.73 3.45 29.88
C GLY A 314 -8.31 4.74 30.43
N ASN A 315 -7.85 5.88 29.91
CA ASN A 315 -8.34 7.18 30.35
C ASN A 315 -9.65 7.55 29.65
N TRP A 316 -10.59 8.05 30.43
CA TRP A 316 -11.87 8.58 29.98
C TRP A 316 -12.11 9.95 30.61
N PHE A 317 -12.86 10.81 29.93
CA PHE A 317 -13.27 12.10 30.47
C PHE A 317 -14.76 12.33 30.24
N SER A 318 -15.35 13.25 30.98
CA SER A 318 -16.74 13.66 30.79
C SER A 318 -16.84 15.17 30.62
N SER A 319 -17.53 15.61 29.56
CA SER A 319 -17.82 17.04 29.34
C SER A 319 -18.72 17.64 30.43
N ALA A 320 -19.37 16.79 31.23
CA ALA A 320 -20.22 17.20 32.34
C ALA A 320 -19.45 17.76 33.55
N GLN A 321 -18.13 17.50 33.68
CA GLN A 321 -17.32 18.06 34.76
C GLN A 321 -15.90 18.36 34.27
N SER A 322 -15.44 19.59 34.48
CA SER A 322 -14.06 19.99 34.21
C SER A 322 -13.09 19.18 35.09
N GLY A 323 -11.95 18.76 34.52
CA GLY A 323 -10.97 17.93 35.24
C GLY A 323 -11.44 16.51 35.55
N SER A 324 -12.48 16.01 34.88
CA SER A 324 -13.01 14.65 35.08
C SER A 324 -12.16 13.54 34.49
N ARG A 325 -11.13 13.85 33.69
CA ARG A 325 -10.27 12.87 33.03
C ARG A 325 -9.63 11.96 34.08
N ARG A 326 -9.87 10.65 33.98
CA ARG A 326 -9.27 9.65 34.86
C ARG A 326 -9.22 8.28 34.17
N HIS A 327 -8.36 7.41 34.69
CA HIS A 327 -8.27 6.01 34.27
C HIS A 327 -9.48 5.21 34.79
N PHE A 328 -9.94 4.27 33.97
CA PHE A 328 -10.94 3.25 34.30
C PHE A 328 -10.42 1.89 33.86
N ASP A 329 -10.72 0.85 34.63
CA ASP A 329 -10.48 -0.53 34.19
C ASP A 329 -11.69 -1.08 33.42
N GLU A 330 -11.46 -2.00 32.49
CA GLU A 330 -12.51 -2.72 31.77
C GLU A 330 -13.45 -3.40 32.77
N GLY A 331 -14.76 -3.20 32.60
CA GLY A 331 -15.78 -3.66 33.54
C GLY A 331 -16.11 -2.65 34.66
N GLU A 332 -15.28 -1.65 34.94
CA GLU A 332 -15.55 -0.64 35.97
C GLU A 332 -16.81 0.18 35.61
N LEU A 333 -17.71 0.40 36.58
CA LEU A 333 -18.89 1.23 36.36
C LEU A 333 -18.53 2.71 36.26
N MET A 334 -18.93 3.33 35.16
CA MET A 334 -18.75 4.76 34.91
C MET A 334 -19.63 5.59 35.88
N PRO A 335 -19.08 6.47 36.73
CA PRO A 335 -19.88 7.17 37.73
C PRO A 335 -20.68 8.33 37.12
N ALA A 336 -21.78 8.68 37.77
CA ALA A 336 -22.46 9.96 37.56
C ALA A 336 -21.88 11.01 38.50
N PHE A 337 -21.95 12.29 38.13
CA PHE A 337 -21.62 13.37 39.05
C PHE A 337 -22.84 13.74 39.88
N ALA A 338 -22.68 13.94 41.20
CA ALA A 338 -23.80 14.16 42.13
C ALA A 338 -24.73 15.33 41.73
N HIS A 339 -24.21 16.32 41.00
CA HIS A 339 -24.94 17.50 40.54
C HIS A 339 -25.59 17.34 39.14
N ILE A 340 -25.45 16.17 38.49
CA ILE A 340 -25.93 15.90 37.12
C ILE A 340 -26.71 14.58 37.12
N LYS A 341 -27.91 14.60 36.50
CA LYS A 341 -28.69 13.36 36.33
C LYS A 341 -27.85 12.33 35.58
N SER A 342 -27.79 11.09 36.07
CA SER A 342 -26.98 10.00 35.48
C SER A 342 -27.16 9.85 33.96
N LYS A 343 -28.40 10.01 33.45
CA LYS A 343 -28.73 9.99 32.01
C LYS A 343 -28.10 11.11 31.17
N LYS A 344 -27.46 12.11 31.80
CA LYS A 344 -26.75 13.22 31.16
C LYS A 344 -25.24 13.17 31.36
N THR A 345 -24.72 12.19 32.11
CA THR A 345 -23.28 12.00 32.28
C THR A 345 -22.81 10.95 31.28
N GLN A 346 -22.06 11.41 30.28
CA GLN A 346 -21.41 10.55 29.30
C GLN A 346 -19.89 10.64 29.46
N TRP A 347 -19.25 9.49 29.33
CA TRP A 347 -17.80 9.32 29.37
C TRP A 347 -17.29 9.08 27.96
N PHE A 348 -16.25 9.80 27.58
CA PHE A 348 -15.62 9.79 26.27
C PHE A 348 -14.19 9.27 26.41
N TRP A 349 -13.78 8.39 25.50
CA TRP A 349 -12.45 7.80 25.50
C TRP A 349 -11.36 8.86 25.27
N ALA A 350 -10.30 8.79 26.07
CA ALA A 350 -9.19 9.74 26.05
C ALA A 350 -7.83 9.11 25.69
N GLY A 351 -7.73 7.78 25.59
CA GLY A 351 -6.50 7.05 25.25
C GLY A 351 -5.93 6.23 26.41
N MET A 352 -4.92 5.39 26.10
CA MET A 352 -4.28 4.49 27.09
C MET A 352 -3.29 5.22 28.02
N HIS A 353 -2.77 6.38 27.61
CA HIS A 353 -1.78 7.17 28.36
C HIS A 353 -2.15 8.66 28.33
N SER A 354 -1.81 9.37 29.41
CA SER A 354 -2.15 10.77 29.68
C SER A 354 -1.44 11.76 28.77
#